data_AF-A0A5S9ML28-F1
#
_entry.id   AF-A0A5S9ML28-F1
#
_cell.length_a   1.000
_cell.length_b   1.000
_cell.length_c   1.000
_cell.angle_alpha   90.00
_cell.angle_beta   90.00
_cell.angle_gamma   90.00
#
_symmetry.space_group_name_H-M   'P 1'
#
loop_
_entity.id
_entity.type
_entity.pdbx_description
1 polymer ?
#
loop_
_entity_poly.entity_id
_entity_poly.type
_entity_poly.pdbx_seq_one_letter_code
_entity_poly.pdbx_strand_id
1 'polypeptide(L)'
;MQIPRLLMQQTYAKLQMSTTPSRQEVEQPQADLEIQQPRAVMNIKRTPSKLTIDQTEAFADMDIKSIFRRSEEWAAGGACCWRKEWVEERKKEVNSSRSRMVGMRLLSLPKSMAVPSKTIHHWCDTFIL
;
A
#
# COMPACT_ATOMS: atom_id res chain seq x y z
N MET A 1 95.21 99.84 23.62
CA MET A 1 94.55 99.47 22.35
C MET A 1 93.19 98.85 22.65
N GLN A 2 92.13 99.28 21.97
CA GLN A 2 90.77 98.72 22.09
C GLN A 2 90.38 98.07 20.77
N ILE A 3 90.09 96.77 20.81
CA ILE A 3 89.76 95.97 19.64
C ILE A 3 88.27 96.15 19.33
N PRO A 4 87.88 96.47 18.08
CA PRO A 4 86.48 96.64 17.73
C PRO A 4 85.73 95.30 17.72
N ARG A 5 84.47 95.33 18.15
CA ARG A 5 83.58 94.15 18.14
C ARG A 5 82.68 94.17 16.92
N LEU A 6 82.60 93.04 16.21
CA LEU A 6 81.62 92.81 15.16
C LEU A 6 80.24 92.53 15.79
N LEU A 7 79.23 93.31 15.42
CA LEU A 7 77.83 93.06 15.74
C LEU A 7 77.20 92.38 14.52
N MET A 8 76.83 91.10 14.63
CA MET A 8 76.10 90.40 13.59
C MET A 8 74.59 90.57 13.81
N GLN A 9 73.89 91.11 12.82
CA GLN A 9 72.43 91.11 12.77
C GLN A 9 71.98 90.00 11.81
N GLN A 10 71.24 89.02 12.32
CA GLN A 10 70.64 87.96 11.51
C GLN A 10 69.21 88.34 11.12
N THR A 11 68.89 88.26 9.84
CA THR A 11 67.52 88.35 9.33
C THR A 11 67.05 86.94 8.94
N TYR A 12 65.98 86.47 9.58
CA TYR A 12 65.41 85.15 9.30
C TYR A 12 64.50 85.23 8.06
N ALA A 13 64.82 84.47 7.00
CA ALA A 13 63.93 84.33 5.85
C ALA A 13 62.75 83.41 6.21
N LYS A 14 61.52 83.93 6.20
CA LYS A 14 60.32 83.10 6.30
C LYS A 14 60.02 82.49 4.94
N LEU A 15 60.37 81.22 4.76
CA LEU A 15 60.02 80.45 3.55
C LEU A 15 58.61 79.88 3.73
N GLN A 16 57.64 80.42 3.00
CA GLN A 16 56.26 79.93 3.03
C GLN A 16 56.12 78.81 1.98
N MET A 17 55.81 77.59 2.41
CA MET A 17 55.68 76.43 1.51
C MET A 17 54.24 76.32 1.00
N SER A 18 54.05 76.49 -0.31
CA SER A 18 52.76 76.33 -0.99
C SER A 18 52.68 74.93 -1.60
N THR A 19 51.88 74.05 -1.01
CA THR A 19 51.63 72.69 -1.53
C THR A 19 50.23 72.59 -2.10
N THR A 20 50.13 72.14 -3.36
CA THR A 20 48.84 71.83 -4.02
C THR A 20 48.48 70.38 -3.69
N PRO A 21 47.30 70.08 -3.12
CA PRO A 21 46.93 68.70 -2.80
C PRO A 21 46.70 67.91 -4.10
N SER A 22 47.33 66.73 -4.20
CA SER A 22 47.12 65.80 -5.31
C SER A 22 45.78 65.08 -5.15
N ARG A 23 44.97 65.03 -6.21
CA ARG A 23 43.72 64.25 -6.25
C ARG A 23 44.04 62.87 -6.85
N GLN A 24 43.93 61.82 -6.05
CA GLN A 24 44.10 60.44 -6.51
C GLN A 24 42.72 59.85 -6.86
N GLU A 25 42.57 59.35 -8.07
CA GLU A 25 41.36 58.67 -8.55
C GLU A 25 41.70 57.18 -8.70
N VAL A 26 40.93 56.31 -8.04
CA VAL A 26 41.16 54.85 -8.01
C VAL A 26 39.97 54.18 -8.68
N GLU A 27 40.19 53.66 -9.88
CA GLU A 27 39.20 52.91 -10.65
C GLU A 27 39.36 51.40 -10.36
N GLN A 28 38.27 50.74 -9.93
CA GLN A 28 38.23 49.28 -9.76
C GLN A 28 37.37 48.65 -10.87
N PRO A 29 37.96 47.84 -11.77
CA PRO A 29 37.18 47.12 -12.77
C PRO A 29 36.32 46.04 -12.10
N GLN A 30 35.11 45.83 -12.64
CA GLN A 30 34.19 44.78 -12.20
C GLN A 30 34.80 43.40 -12.49
N ALA A 31 34.65 42.46 -11.55
CA ALA A 31 35.15 41.09 -11.74
C ALA A 31 34.18 40.29 -12.60
N ASP A 32 34.66 39.71 -13.71
CA ASP A 32 33.90 38.77 -14.51
C ASP A 32 33.75 37.44 -13.76
N LEU A 33 32.51 37.07 -13.42
CA LEU A 33 32.19 35.82 -12.72
C LEU A 33 31.55 34.83 -13.70
N GLU A 34 32.29 33.79 -14.07
CA GLU A 34 31.77 32.69 -14.89
C GLU A 34 31.51 31.46 -14.01
N ILE A 35 30.24 31.22 -13.68
CA ILE A 35 29.83 30.06 -12.86
C ILE A 35 29.33 28.95 -13.80
N GLN A 36 30.13 27.90 -13.98
CA GLN A 36 29.75 26.73 -14.77
C GLN A 36 29.28 25.58 -13.88
N GLN A 37 28.10 25.01 -14.17
CA GLN A 37 27.56 23.83 -13.49
C GLN A 37 27.45 22.67 -14.48
N PRO A 38 28.38 21.70 -14.46
CA PRO A 38 28.27 20.50 -15.28
C PRO A 38 27.12 19.61 -14.79
N ARG A 39 26.52 18.84 -15.71
CA ARG A 39 25.40 17.94 -15.40
C ARG A 39 25.83 16.83 -14.44
N ALA A 40 25.02 16.58 -13.42
CA ALA A 40 25.26 15.50 -12.47
C ALA A 40 25.07 14.12 -13.13
N VAL A 41 26.07 13.24 -13.00
CA VAL A 41 26.01 11.84 -13.45
C VAL A 41 25.59 10.96 -12.29
N MET A 42 24.41 10.34 -12.39
CA MET A 42 23.87 9.44 -11.36
C MET A 42 24.12 7.98 -11.74
N ASN A 43 24.90 7.27 -10.92
CA ASN A 43 25.17 5.84 -11.08
C ASN A 43 24.46 5.05 -9.97
N ILE A 44 23.39 4.32 -10.32
CA ILE A 44 22.65 3.46 -9.38
C ILE A 44 23.12 2.01 -9.58
N LYS A 45 23.81 1.44 -8.58
CA LYS A 45 24.13 0.02 -8.53
C LYS A 45 23.11 -0.70 -7.64
N ARG A 46 22.43 -1.72 -8.18
CA ARG A 46 21.50 -2.58 -7.44
C ARG A 46 22.00 -4.02 -7.45
N THR A 47 21.91 -4.71 -6.32
CA THR A 47 22.07 -6.15 -6.24
C THR A 47 20.74 -6.83 -6.61
N PRO A 48 20.73 -7.82 -7.51
CA PRO A 48 19.49 -8.54 -7.83
C PRO A 48 19.05 -9.38 -6.63
N SER A 49 17.81 -9.21 -6.19
CA SER A 49 17.19 -10.06 -5.16
C SER A 49 16.79 -11.41 -5.74
N LYS A 50 17.08 -12.51 -5.03
CA LYS A 50 16.60 -13.85 -5.39
C LYS A 50 15.23 -14.09 -4.75
N LEU A 51 14.21 -14.31 -5.57
CA LEU A 51 12.86 -14.67 -5.13
C LEU A 51 12.58 -16.12 -5.51
N THR A 52 12.32 -16.97 -4.51
CA THR A 52 11.85 -18.35 -4.73
C THR A 52 10.38 -18.40 -4.35
N ILE A 53 9.51 -18.63 -5.33
CA ILE A 53 8.06 -18.78 -5.13
C ILE A 53 7.73 -20.26 -5.28
N ASP A 54 7.05 -20.85 -4.29
CA ASP A 54 6.43 -22.15 -4.47
C ASP A 54 5.16 -21.99 -5.32
N GLN A 55 5.14 -22.65 -6.47
CA GLN A 55 4.07 -22.58 -7.47
C GLN A 55 3.33 -23.92 -7.62
N THR A 56 3.50 -24.84 -6.66
CA THR A 56 2.90 -26.18 -6.73
C THR A 56 1.38 -26.13 -6.95
N GLU A 57 0.68 -25.24 -6.24
CA GLU A 57 -0.77 -25.07 -6.41
C GLU A 57 -1.12 -24.37 -7.73
N ALA A 58 -0.33 -23.40 -8.19
CA ALA A 58 -0.59 -22.73 -9.47
C ALA A 58 -0.48 -23.69 -10.66
N PHE A 59 0.48 -24.62 -10.64
CA PHE A 59 0.56 -25.69 -11.63
C PHE A 59 -0.59 -26.68 -11.49
N ALA A 60 -1.01 -26.99 -10.26
CA ALA A 60 -2.17 -27.83 -10.04
C ALA A 60 -3.45 -27.22 -10.62
N ASP A 61 -3.69 -25.92 -10.44
CA ASP A 61 -4.86 -25.23 -11.00
C ASP A 61 -4.87 -25.24 -12.54
N MET A 62 -3.69 -25.29 -13.18
CA MET A 62 -3.55 -25.46 -14.63
C MET A 62 -3.62 -26.92 -15.10
N ASP A 63 -4.02 -27.86 -14.24
CA ASP A 63 -4.01 -29.31 -14.47
C ASP A 63 -2.63 -29.91 -14.81
N ILE A 64 -1.56 -29.20 -14.42
CA ILE A 64 -0.17 -29.69 -14.47
C ILE A 64 0.12 -30.33 -13.09
N LYS A 65 -0.50 -31.48 -12.85
CA LYS A 65 -0.40 -32.25 -11.60
C LYS A 65 0.39 -33.53 -11.79
N SER A 66 0.94 -34.06 -10.70
CA SER A 66 1.45 -35.44 -10.70
C SER A 66 0.31 -36.44 -10.89
N ILE A 67 0.62 -37.60 -11.49
CA ILE A 67 -0.36 -38.66 -11.72
C ILE A 67 -1.00 -39.13 -10.39
N PHE A 68 -0.23 -39.16 -9.31
CA PHE A 68 -0.72 -39.53 -7.98
C PHE A 68 -1.76 -38.55 -7.45
N ARG A 69 -1.45 -37.24 -7.45
CA ARG A 69 -2.40 -36.21 -7.02
C ARG A 69 -3.68 -36.24 -7.85
N ARG A 70 -3.55 -36.40 -9.18
CA ARG A 70 -4.70 -36.58 -10.06
C ARG A 70 -5.54 -37.80 -9.64
N SER A 71 -4.93 -38.97 -9.47
CA SER A 71 -5.66 -40.18 -9.07
C SER A 71 -6.42 -40.01 -7.75
N GLU A 72 -5.82 -39.33 -6.76
CA GLU A 72 -6.44 -39.06 -5.46
C GLU A 72 -7.64 -38.11 -5.58
N GLU A 73 -7.50 -37.00 -6.32
CA GLU A 73 -8.58 -36.05 -6.55
C GLU A 73 -9.78 -36.70 -7.25
N TRP A 74 -9.53 -37.59 -8.21
CA TRP A 74 -10.58 -38.33 -8.92
C TRP A 74 -11.29 -39.34 -8.00
N ALA A 75 -10.54 -40.06 -7.16
CA ALA A 75 -11.13 -40.96 -6.17
C ALA A 75 -11.99 -40.21 -5.14
N ALA A 76 -11.50 -39.06 -4.66
CA ALA A 76 -12.23 -38.19 -3.75
C ALA A 76 -13.49 -37.59 -4.39
N GLY A 77 -13.39 -37.15 -5.65
CA GLY A 77 -14.51 -36.65 -6.44
C GLY A 77 -15.62 -37.69 -6.61
N GLY A 78 -15.25 -38.94 -6.95
CA GLY A 78 -16.19 -40.06 -7.05
C GLY A 78 -16.91 -40.35 -5.73
N ALA A 79 -16.18 -40.40 -4.62
CA ALA A 79 -16.75 -40.60 -3.29
C ALA A 79 -17.74 -39.48 -2.88
N CYS A 80 -17.40 -38.24 -3.22
CA CYS A 80 -18.25 -37.08 -2.95
C CYS A 80 -19.52 -37.07 -3.81
N CYS A 81 -19.39 -37.40 -5.11
CA CYS A 81 -20.50 -37.42 -6.06
C CYS A 81 -21.55 -38.48 -5.66
N TRP A 82 -21.12 -39.73 -5.48
CA TRP A 82 -22.02 -40.81 -5.04
C TRP A 82 -22.72 -40.44 -3.71
N ARG A 83 -21.96 -39.92 -2.74
CA ARG A 83 -22.54 -39.55 -1.43
C ARG A 83 -23.61 -38.47 -1.56
N LYS A 84 -23.38 -37.45 -2.39
CA LYS A 84 -24.36 -36.38 -2.62
C LYS A 84 -25.63 -36.91 -3.28
N GLU A 85 -25.49 -37.74 -4.30
CA GLU A 85 -26.62 -38.37 -4.98
C GLU A 85 -27.45 -39.22 -4.01
N TRP A 86 -26.78 -40.07 -3.22
CA TRP A 86 -27.43 -40.91 -2.23
C TRP A 86 -28.22 -40.10 -1.17
N VAL A 87 -27.64 -38.99 -0.70
CA VAL A 87 -28.31 -38.09 0.24
C VAL A 87 -29.56 -37.43 -0.39
N GLU A 88 -29.48 -37.01 -1.65
CA GLU A 88 -30.63 -36.42 -2.35
C GLU A 88 -31.75 -37.42 -2.60
N GLU A 89 -31.42 -38.67 -2.94
CA GLU A 89 -32.40 -39.74 -3.03
C GLU A 89 -33.11 -39.98 -1.70
N ARG A 90 -32.35 -40.08 -0.60
CA ARG A 90 -32.88 -40.24 0.75
C ARG A 90 -33.79 -39.08 1.17
N LYS A 91 -33.46 -37.84 0.79
CA LYS A 91 -34.33 -36.68 1.03
C LYS A 91 -35.68 -36.82 0.32
N LYS A 92 -35.70 -37.33 -0.91
CA LYS A 92 -36.96 -37.56 -1.66
C LYS A 92 -37.82 -38.62 -0.99
N GLU A 93 -37.23 -39.71 -0.53
CA GLU A 93 -37.94 -40.77 0.21
C GLU A 93 -38.56 -40.24 1.49
N VAL A 94 -37.79 -39.50 2.29
CA VAL A 94 -38.27 -38.91 3.55
C VAL A 94 -39.38 -37.90 3.27
N ASN A 95 -39.24 -37.05 2.26
CA ASN A 95 -40.28 -36.08 1.88
C ASN A 95 -41.55 -36.76 1.35
N SER A 96 -41.42 -37.81 0.54
CA SER A 96 -42.56 -38.64 0.10
C SER A 96 -43.25 -39.33 1.28
N SER A 97 -42.48 -39.86 2.22
CA SER A 97 -43.00 -40.53 3.42
C SER A 97 -43.69 -39.53 4.35
N ARG A 98 -43.12 -38.33 4.52
CA ARG A 98 -43.72 -37.21 5.25
C ARG A 98 -45.03 -36.77 4.60
N SER A 99 -45.08 -36.65 3.27
CA SER A 99 -46.30 -36.31 2.52
C SER A 99 -47.38 -37.38 2.66
N ARG A 100 -47.03 -38.67 2.55
CA ARG A 100 -47.93 -39.79 2.81
C ARG A 100 -48.47 -39.78 4.24
N MET A 101 -47.62 -39.52 5.23
CA MET A 101 -48.02 -39.46 6.63
C MET A 101 -48.94 -38.26 6.92
N VAL A 102 -48.69 -37.09 6.31
CA VAL A 102 -49.57 -35.91 6.39
C VAL A 102 -50.92 -36.18 5.71
N GLY A 103 -50.93 -36.78 4.51
CA GLY A 103 -52.16 -37.15 3.82
C GLY A 103 -53.00 -38.17 4.61
N MET A 104 -52.34 -39.16 5.20
CA MET A 104 -53.00 -40.19 6.02
C MET A 104 -53.51 -39.64 7.36
N ARG A 105 -52.85 -38.61 7.91
CA ARG A 105 -53.29 -37.90 9.13
C ARG A 105 -54.44 -36.91 8.87
N LEU A 106 -54.58 -36.39 7.64
CA LEU A 106 -55.72 -35.58 7.21
C LEU A 106 -56.99 -36.42 6.98
N LEU A 107 -56.85 -37.69 6.61
CA LEU A 107 -57.96 -38.63 6.37
C LEU A 107 -58.51 -39.29 7.65
N SER A 108 -57.82 -39.21 8.78
CA SER A 108 -58.25 -39.78 10.07
C SER A 108 -58.81 -38.74 11.06
N LEU A 109 -59.02 -37.49 10.63
CA LEU A 109 -59.66 -36.47 11.46
C LEU A 109 -61.19 -36.67 11.49
N PRO A 110 -61.83 -36.80 12.68
CA PRO A 110 -63.28 -36.84 12.76
C PRO A 110 -63.87 -35.52 12.27
N LYS A 111 -64.89 -35.59 11.39
CA LYS A 111 -65.63 -34.44 10.83
C LYS A 111 -66.37 -33.58 11.88
N SER A 112 -66.26 -33.87 13.18
CA SER A 112 -67.01 -33.20 14.25
C SER A 112 -66.30 -31.99 14.89
N MET A 113 -65.15 -31.56 14.39
CA MET A 113 -64.52 -30.29 14.79
C MET A 113 -64.02 -29.53 13.55
N ALA A 114 -64.97 -28.98 12.80
CA ALA A 114 -64.68 -27.93 11.82
C ALA A 114 -64.42 -26.62 12.57
N VAL A 115 -63.17 -26.39 12.98
CA VAL A 115 -62.67 -25.06 13.38
C VAL A 115 -62.08 -24.40 12.14
N PRO A 116 -62.45 -23.15 11.80
CA PRO A 116 -62.04 -22.48 10.57
C PRO A 116 -60.52 -22.31 10.45
N SER A 117 -60.01 -22.45 9.22
CA SER A 117 -58.62 -22.75 8.84
C SER A 117 -57.56 -21.68 9.09
N LYS A 118 -57.75 -20.72 10.01
CA LYS A 118 -56.82 -19.58 10.18
C LYS A 118 -55.91 -19.64 11.41
N THR A 119 -56.04 -20.65 12.29
CA THR A 119 -55.26 -20.71 13.54
C THR A 119 -54.14 -21.76 13.56
N ILE A 120 -53.89 -22.46 12.45
CA ILE A 120 -53.00 -23.64 12.43
C ILE A 120 -51.51 -23.26 12.27
N HIS A 121 -51.18 -22.05 11.80
CA HIS A 121 -49.78 -21.63 11.64
C HIS A 121 -49.05 -21.29 12.97
N HIS A 122 -49.74 -21.26 14.11
CA HIS A 122 -49.13 -20.82 15.37
C HIS A 122 -48.77 -21.97 16.34
N TRP A 123 -49.08 -23.22 16.01
CA TRP A 123 -48.97 -24.35 16.95
C TRP A 123 -47.96 -25.44 16.56
N CYS A 124 -47.20 -25.28 15.46
CA CYS A 124 -46.17 -26.25 15.08
C CYS A 124 -44.77 -25.94 15.62
N ASP A 125 -44.53 -24.75 16.17
CA ASP A 125 -43.18 -24.33 16.62
C ASP A 125 -42.91 -24.59 18.11
N THR A 126 -43.89 -25.08 18.89
CA THR A 126 -43.75 -25.25 20.36
C THR A 126 -43.40 -26.67 20.80
N PHE A 127 -43.13 -27.59 19.89
CA PHE A 127 -42.88 -29.00 20.24
C PHE A 127 -41.70 -29.61 19.45
N ILE A 128 -40.60 -28.88 19.36
CA ILE A 128 -39.26 -29.41 19.07
C ILE A 128 -38.27 -28.66 19.98
N LEU A 129 -38.19 -29.09 21.24
CA LEU A 129 -37.00 -29.02 22.10
C LEU A 129 -36.65 -30.45 22.49
#